data_AF-M3I511-F1
#
_entry.id   AF-M3I511-F1
#
_cell.length_a   1.000
_cell.length_b   1.000
_cell.length_c   1.000
_cell.angle_alpha   90.00
_cell.angle_beta   90.00
_cell.angle_gamma   90.00
#
_symmetry.space_group_name_H-M   'P 1'
#
loop_
_entity.id
_entity.type
_entity.pdbx_description
1 polymer ?
#
loop_
_entity_poly.entity_id
_entity_poly.type
_entity_poly.pdbx_seq_one_letter_code
_entity_poly.pdbx_strand_id
1 'polypeptide(L)'
;MGPQENANRFYLVFQNFIKIFANQDHPLAIFLDDLQWADTPSLELVKNLIEDASVNYLFLILAYRDNEVDSTHPFSALISGLEKEGFRLDKILLKPLSLENVNELLSDSLRRPTEETMSFAEIVYSKTRGNPFFINELLKQLSKEEIISYQKGSPTDSGRWVWNLEKIKNTNISDNVVELLVNRIKNFLLEPKNLKTRLLYWK
;
A
#
# COMPACT_ATOMS: atom_id res chain seq x y z
N MET A 1 -27.33 -4.91 33.40
CA MET A 1 -26.69 -3.88 32.56
C MET A 1 -27.08 -4.16 31.12
N GLY A 2 -27.59 -3.16 30.41
CA GLY A 2 -28.08 -3.33 29.05
C GLY A 2 -26.93 -3.29 28.01
N PRO A 3 -27.10 -3.87 26.81
CA PRO A 3 -26.09 -3.85 25.75
C PRO A 3 -25.59 -2.45 25.38
N GLN A 4 -26.47 -1.44 25.35
CA GLN A 4 -26.14 -0.05 25.03
C GLN A 4 -25.20 0.59 26.06
N GLU A 5 -25.41 0.28 27.35
CA GLU A 5 -24.61 0.83 28.44
C GLU A 5 -23.18 0.30 28.39
N ASN A 6 -23.00 -0.97 28.03
CA ASN A 6 -21.68 -1.57 27.83
C ASN A 6 -20.94 -0.95 26.65
N ALA A 7 -21.63 -0.69 25.52
CA ALA A 7 -21.04 -0.02 24.37
C ALA A 7 -20.59 1.40 24.71
N ASN A 8 -21.43 2.20 25.37
CA ASN A 8 -21.07 3.55 25.80
C ASN A 8 -19.86 3.57 26.75
N ARG A 9 -19.79 2.62 27.68
CA ARG A 9 -18.63 2.47 28.57
C ARG A 9 -17.36 2.10 27.82
N PHE A 10 -17.47 1.22 26.82
CA PHE A 10 -16.34 0.86 25.96
C PHE A 10 -15.82 2.08 25.19
N TYR A 11 -16.72 2.86 24.56
CA TYR A 11 -16.34 4.08 23.84
C TYR A 11 -15.61 5.09 24.73
N LEU A 12 -16.13 5.35 25.94
CA LEU A 12 -15.49 6.24 26.91
C LEU A 12 -14.10 5.75 27.33
N VAL A 13 -13.95 4.46 27.61
CA VAL A 13 -12.65 3.88 27.98
C VAL A 13 -11.66 4.00 26.84
N PHE A 14 -12.08 3.73 25.61
CA PHE A 14 -11.24 3.86 24.43
C PHE A 14 -10.80 5.31 24.19
N GLN A 15 -11.72 6.28 24.25
CA GLN A 15 -11.38 7.70 24.14
C GLN A 15 -10.39 8.13 25.22
N ASN A 16 -10.62 7.74 26.47
CA ASN A 16 -9.70 8.05 27.58
C ASN A 16 -8.33 7.41 27.38
N PHE A 17 -8.28 6.19 26.87
CA PHE A 17 -7.03 5.52 26.53
C PHE A 17 -6.25 6.30 25.47
N ILE A 18 -6.90 6.77 24.41
CA ILE A 18 -6.24 7.59 23.37
C ILE A 18 -5.73 8.91 23.94
N LYS A 19 -6.51 9.60 24.79
CA LYS A 19 -6.13 10.89 25.41
C LYS A 19 -4.87 10.81 26.26
N ILE A 20 -4.58 9.66 26.87
CA ILE A 20 -3.34 9.48 27.65
C ILE A 20 -2.12 9.67 26.73
N PHE A 21 -2.19 9.19 25.49
CA PHE A 21 -1.09 9.27 24.54
C PHE A 21 -1.12 10.53 23.69
N ALA A 22 -2.30 11.04 23.33
CA ALA A 22 -2.46 12.22 22.48
C ALA A 22 -2.44 13.51 23.31
N ASN A 23 -1.25 14.05 23.56
CA ASN A 23 -1.08 15.31 24.30
C ASN A 23 -0.07 16.24 23.59
N GLN A 24 0.08 17.46 24.10
CA GLN A 24 0.88 18.49 23.44
C GLN A 24 2.36 18.10 23.28
N ASP A 25 2.93 17.45 24.29
CA ASP A 25 4.33 17.03 24.29
C ASP A 25 4.53 15.75 23.48
N HIS A 26 3.45 14.98 23.29
CA HIS A 26 3.41 13.72 22.55
C HIS A 26 2.21 13.67 21.61
N PRO A 27 2.22 14.36 20.46
CA PRO A 27 1.16 14.21 19.47
C PRO A 27 1.08 12.77 18.96
N LEU A 28 -0.13 12.23 18.85
CA LEU A 28 -0.36 10.86 18.41
C LEU A 28 -0.81 10.84 16.95
N ALA A 29 -0.15 10.02 16.12
CA ALA A 29 -0.62 9.69 14.79
C ALA A 29 -1.11 8.23 14.75
N ILE A 30 -2.32 7.99 14.25
CA ILE A 30 -2.87 6.64 14.07
C ILE A 30 -3.18 6.43 12.59
N PHE A 31 -2.63 5.36 12.02
CA PHE A 31 -2.94 4.89 10.67
C PHE A 31 -3.88 3.68 10.76
N LEU A 32 -5.07 3.80 10.19
CA LEU A 32 -6.06 2.73 10.10
C LEU A 32 -6.20 2.33 8.63
N ASP A 33 -5.88 1.08 8.33
CA ASP A 33 -5.91 0.51 6.97
C ASP A 33 -7.11 -0.42 6.78
N ASP A 34 -7.42 -0.74 5.52
CA ASP A 34 -8.49 -1.64 5.10
C ASP A 34 -9.89 -1.29 5.64
N LEU A 35 -10.22 0.00 5.76
CA LEU A 35 -11.52 0.44 6.29
C LEU A 35 -12.73 0.03 5.44
N GLN A 36 -12.51 -0.39 4.19
CA GLN A 36 -13.56 -1.02 3.37
C GLN A 36 -14.09 -2.34 3.96
N TRP A 37 -13.37 -2.96 4.90
CA TRP A 37 -13.81 -4.19 5.57
C TRP A 37 -14.15 -3.97 7.05
N ALA A 38 -14.12 -2.72 7.53
CA ALA A 38 -14.51 -2.40 8.89
C ALA A 38 -16.02 -2.58 9.10
N ASP A 39 -16.39 -3.22 10.20
CA ASP A 39 -17.80 -3.34 10.59
C ASP A 39 -18.35 -2.01 11.14
N THR A 40 -19.68 -1.91 11.22
CA THR A 40 -20.35 -0.70 11.70
C THR A 40 -19.89 -0.28 13.10
N PRO A 41 -19.76 -1.17 14.11
CA PRO A 41 -19.26 -0.77 15.42
C PRO A 41 -17.82 -0.22 15.41
N SER A 42 -16.93 -0.76 14.57
CA SER A 42 -15.58 -0.22 14.42
C SER A 42 -15.59 1.18 13.80
N LEU A 43 -16.44 1.41 12.82
CA LEU A 43 -16.60 2.73 12.20
C LEU A 43 -17.24 3.74 13.15
N GLU A 44 -18.19 3.32 13.98
CA GLU A 44 -18.73 4.14 15.07
C GLU A 44 -17.66 4.52 16.10
N LEU A 45 -16.74 3.60 16.43
CA LEU A 45 -15.61 3.89 17.32
C LEU A 45 -14.72 5.01 16.76
N VAL A 46 -14.39 4.94 15.46
CA VAL A 46 -13.61 5.97 14.76
C VAL A 46 -14.37 7.30 14.73
N LYS A 47 -15.67 7.26 14.43
CA LYS A 47 -16.56 8.42 14.46
C LYS A 47 -16.51 9.13 15.82
N ASN A 48 -16.77 8.38 16.88
CA ASN A 48 -16.80 8.89 18.25
C ASN A 48 -15.44 9.47 18.68
N LEU A 49 -14.34 8.94 18.14
CA LEU A 49 -12.99 9.48 18.40
C LEU A 49 -12.76 10.82 17.67
N ILE A 50 -13.25 10.96 16.43
CA ILE A 50 -13.15 12.18 15.63
C ILE A 50 -14.02 13.30 16.22
N GLU A 51 -15.23 12.96 16.66
CA GLU A 51 -16.20 13.94 17.17
C GLU A 51 -15.91 14.42 18.61
N ASP A 52 -15.07 13.71 19.35
CA ASP A 52 -14.69 14.12 20.71
C ASP A 52 -13.69 15.28 20.68
N ALA A 53 -14.20 16.50 20.79
CA ALA A 53 -13.40 17.73 20.83
C ALA A 53 -12.39 17.80 21.99
N SER A 54 -12.48 16.92 22.99
CA SER A 54 -11.47 16.85 24.05
C SER A 54 -10.26 16.00 23.68
N VAL A 55 -10.34 15.20 22.61
CA VAL A 55 -9.20 14.50 22.01
C VAL A 55 -8.43 15.49 21.15
N ASN A 56 -7.37 16.06 21.72
CA ASN A 56 -6.48 17.00 21.03
C ASN A 56 -5.18 16.29 20.62
N TYR A 57 -4.41 16.92 19.73
CA TYR A 57 -3.09 16.41 19.31
C TYR A 57 -3.12 14.99 18.70
N LEU A 58 -4.24 14.64 18.06
CA LEU A 58 -4.44 13.39 17.35
C LEU A 58 -4.48 13.66 15.84
N PHE A 59 -3.68 12.91 15.08
CA PHE A 59 -3.73 12.87 13.63
C PHE A 59 -4.18 11.48 13.16
N LEU A 60 -5.34 11.40 12.53
CA LEU A 60 -5.88 10.15 11.99
C LEU A 60 -5.64 10.08 10.49
N ILE A 61 -5.09 8.96 10.05
CA ILE A 61 -4.94 8.62 8.63
C ILE A 61 -5.80 7.39 8.38
N LEU A 62 -6.76 7.54 7.48
CA LEU A 62 -7.75 6.52 7.15
C LEU A 62 -7.51 6.05 5.72
N ALA A 63 -7.13 4.79 5.53
CA ALA A 63 -6.89 4.18 4.23
C ALA A 63 -7.99 3.18 3.88
N TYR A 64 -8.45 3.24 2.63
CA TYR A 64 -9.48 2.36 2.11
C TYR A 64 -9.37 2.24 0.58
N ARG A 65 -10.04 1.22 0.03
CA ARG A 65 -10.16 1.02 -1.42
C ARG A 65 -11.41 1.69 -1.95
N ASP A 66 -11.25 2.67 -2.84
CA ASP A 66 -12.35 3.45 -3.41
C ASP A 66 -13.30 2.61 -4.28
N ASN A 67 -12.79 1.53 -4.89
CA ASN A 67 -13.57 0.60 -5.69
C ASN A 67 -14.36 -0.45 -4.87
N GLU A 68 -14.12 -0.57 -3.56
CA GLU A 68 -14.85 -1.47 -2.65
C GLU A 68 -15.82 -0.72 -1.71
N VAL A 69 -15.83 0.62 -1.77
CA VAL A 69 -16.67 1.49 -0.94
C VAL A 69 -17.62 2.28 -1.84
N ASP A 70 -18.85 1.79 -1.96
CA ASP A 70 -19.91 2.47 -2.70
C ASP A 70 -20.66 3.52 -1.85
N SER A 71 -21.66 4.17 -2.43
CA SER A 71 -22.46 5.20 -1.75
C SER A 71 -23.32 4.66 -0.60
N THR A 72 -23.54 3.35 -0.52
CA THR A 72 -24.32 2.69 0.54
C THR A 72 -23.45 2.13 1.66
N HIS A 73 -22.13 2.06 1.44
CA HIS A 73 -21.18 1.55 2.42
C HIS A 73 -21.17 2.41 3.71
N PRO A 74 -21.15 1.80 4.92
CA PRO A 74 -21.15 2.55 6.19
C PRO A 74 -20.02 3.59 6.31
N PHE A 75 -18.86 3.31 5.73
CA PHE A 75 -17.75 4.27 5.68
C PHE A 75 -18.08 5.53 4.87
N SER A 76 -18.82 5.40 3.76
CA SER A 76 -19.26 6.56 2.97
C SER A 76 -20.22 7.45 3.76
N ALA A 77 -21.10 6.84 4.54
CA ALA A 77 -22.01 7.57 5.43
C ALA A 77 -21.24 8.28 6.55
N LEU A 78 -20.22 7.64 7.13
CA LEU A 78 -19.33 8.25 8.13
C LEU A 78 -18.66 9.51 7.59
N ILE A 79 -17.94 9.40 6.47
CA ILE A 79 -17.21 10.53 5.85
C ILE A 79 -18.17 11.67 5.48
N SER A 80 -19.32 11.34 4.86
CA SER A 80 -20.32 12.34 4.48
C SER A 80 -20.95 13.03 5.70
N GLY A 81 -21.11 12.31 6.82
CA GLY A 81 -21.58 12.87 8.09
C GLY A 81 -20.60 13.88 8.66
N LEU A 82 -19.33 13.50 8.75
CA LEU A 82 -18.25 14.36 9.24
C LEU A 82 -18.10 15.64 8.40
N GLU A 83 -18.18 15.54 7.07
CA GLU A 83 -18.13 16.72 6.18
C GLU A 83 -19.32 17.67 6.42
N LYS A 84 -20.53 17.13 6.64
CA LYS A 84 -21.73 17.94 6.95
C LYS A 84 -21.64 18.63 8.30
N GLU A 85 -20.98 18.01 9.27
CA GLU A 85 -20.73 18.58 10.60
C GLU A 85 -19.58 19.61 10.60
N GLY A 86 -18.91 19.80 9.45
CA GLY A 86 -17.88 20.82 9.27
C GLY A 86 -16.47 20.36 9.62
N PHE A 87 -16.25 19.05 9.80
CA PHE A 87 -14.90 18.51 9.96
C PHE A 87 -14.10 18.68 8.67
N ARG A 88 -12.85 19.13 8.80
CA ARG A 88 -11.92 19.21 7.68
C ARG A 88 -11.33 17.81 7.43
N LEU A 89 -11.68 17.22 6.29
CA LEU A 89 -11.12 15.95 5.83
C LEU A 89 -10.28 16.19 4.57
N ASP A 90 -8.98 15.95 4.65
CA ASP A 90 -8.10 16.00 3.48
C ASP A 90 -8.08 14.61 2.82
N LYS A 91 -8.59 14.52 1.58
CA LYS A 91 -8.66 13.26 0.83
C LYS A 91 -7.53 13.18 -0.19
N ILE A 92 -6.75 12.10 -0.13
CA ILE A 92 -5.68 11.80 -1.10
C ILE A 92 -6.12 10.60 -1.94
N LEU A 93 -6.46 10.86 -3.20
CA LEU A 93 -6.78 9.80 -4.15
C LEU A 93 -5.49 9.26 -4.78
N LEU A 94 -5.14 8.02 -4.47
CA LEU A 94 -3.99 7.34 -5.06
C LEU A 94 -4.38 6.71 -6.40
N LYS A 95 -3.85 7.26 -7.49
CA LYS A 95 -4.02 6.72 -8.84
C LYS A 95 -2.89 5.72 -9.14
N PRO A 96 -3.08 4.81 -10.12
CA PRO A 96 -1.96 4.08 -10.71
C PRO A 96 -0.84 5.03 -11.14
N LEU A 97 0.42 4.59 -11.03
CA LEU A 97 1.58 5.38 -11.44
C LEU A 97 1.47 5.73 -12.92
N SER A 98 1.79 6.98 -13.29
CA SER A 98 1.89 7.35 -14.70
C SER A 98 3.11 6.69 -15.35
N LEU A 99 3.20 6.71 -16.68
CA LEU A 99 4.38 6.23 -17.39
C LEU A 99 5.65 6.93 -16.90
N GLU A 100 5.56 8.24 -16.67
CA GLU A 100 6.66 9.07 -16.18
C GLU A 100 7.11 8.62 -14.79
N ASN A 101 6.17 8.38 -13.86
CA ASN A 101 6.52 7.87 -12.53
C ASN A 101 7.07 6.44 -12.56
N VAL A 102 6.59 5.59 -13.47
CA VAL A 102 7.21 4.28 -13.71
C VAL A 102 8.63 4.43 -14.21
N ASN A 103 8.88 5.37 -15.12
CA ASN A 103 10.22 5.63 -15.64
C ASN A 103 11.17 6.17 -14.55
N GLU A 104 10.71 7.11 -13.73
CA GLU A 104 11.45 7.61 -12.56
C GLU A 104 11.78 6.47 -11.59
N LEU A 105 10.81 5.61 -11.28
CA LEU A 105 11.01 4.45 -10.41
C LEU A 105 12.07 3.49 -10.97
N LEU A 106 12.09 3.25 -12.29
CA LEU A 106 13.10 2.41 -12.94
C LEU A 106 14.47 3.08 -12.98
N SER A 107 14.52 4.36 -13.34
CA SER A 107 15.73 5.19 -13.33
C SER A 107 16.42 5.14 -11.98
N ASP A 108 15.69 5.40 -10.90
CA ASP A 108 16.21 5.40 -9.53
C ASP A 108 16.65 3.98 -9.09
N SER A 109 15.84 2.97 -9.40
CA SER A 109 16.13 1.57 -9.02
C SER A 109 17.36 1.02 -9.73
N LEU A 110 17.54 1.36 -11.02
CA LEU A 110 18.63 0.86 -11.87
C LEU A 110 19.83 1.79 -11.91
N ARG A 111 19.71 2.98 -11.32
CA ARG A 111 20.72 4.07 -11.37
C ARG A 111 21.14 4.37 -12.81
N ARG A 112 20.15 4.52 -13.69
CA ARG A 112 20.34 4.88 -15.09
C ARG A 112 19.53 6.15 -15.39
N PRO A 113 19.99 7.00 -16.32
CA PRO A 113 19.22 8.19 -16.72
C PRO A 113 17.82 7.80 -17.22
N THR A 114 16.85 8.68 -16.98
CA THR A 114 15.45 8.49 -17.38
C THR A 114 15.28 8.31 -18.89
N GLU A 115 16.19 8.89 -19.69
CA GLU A 115 16.21 8.72 -21.14
C GLU A 115 16.51 7.27 -21.55
N GLU A 116 17.39 6.59 -20.80
CA GLU A 116 17.75 5.20 -21.08
C GLU A 116 16.68 4.21 -20.62
N THR A 117 16.02 4.51 -19.49
CA THR A 117 14.99 3.61 -18.93
C THR A 117 13.63 3.76 -19.60
N MET A 118 13.41 4.79 -20.42
CA MET A 118 12.10 5.09 -21.02
C MET A 118 11.52 3.90 -21.80
N SER A 119 12.30 3.29 -22.70
CA SER A 119 11.82 2.13 -23.47
C SER A 119 11.53 0.91 -22.58
N PHE A 120 12.21 0.78 -21.44
CA PHE A 120 11.86 -0.26 -20.46
C PHE A 120 10.56 0.11 -19.72
N ALA A 121 10.41 1.38 -19.33
CA ALA A 121 9.22 1.92 -18.67
C ALA A 121 7.96 1.74 -19.51
N GLU A 122 8.01 1.98 -20.82
CA GLU A 122 6.89 1.78 -21.74
C GLU A 122 6.40 0.33 -21.73
N ILE A 123 7.32 -0.63 -21.76
CA ILE A 123 6.97 -2.06 -21.73
C ILE A 123 6.39 -2.43 -20.36
N VAL A 124 7.01 -1.99 -19.27
CA VAL A 124 6.49 -2.21 -17.90
C VAL A 124 5.11 -1.60 -17.75
N TYR A 125 4.92 -0.35 -18.16
CA TYR A 125 3.65 0.37 -18.04
C TYR A 125 2.55 -0.28 -18.89
N SER A 126 2.84 -0.69 -20.14
CA SER A 126 1.85 -1.37 -21.00
C SER A 126 1.33 -2.67 -20.39
N LYS A 127 2.19 -3.42 -19.68
CA LYS A 127 1.83 -4.70 -19.03
C LYS A 127 1.17 -4.53 -17.66
N THR A 128 1.47 -3.45 -16.94
CA THR A 128 1.06 -3.28 -15.54
C THR A 128 0.01 -2.19 -15.33
N ARG A 129 -0.22 -1.35 -16.35
CA ARG A 129 -1.08 -0.17 -16.30
C ARG A 129 -0.77 0.75 -15.12
N GLY A 130 0.51 0.83 -14.73
CA GLY A 130 0.96 1.67 -13.62
C GLY A 130 0.67 1.10 -12.23
N ASN A 131 0.15 -0.11 -12.12
CA ASN A 131 -0.15 -0.72 -10.82
C ASN A 131 1.16 -1.12 -10.09
N PRO A 132 1.48 -0.53 -8.92
CA PRO A 132 2.76 -0.77 -8.22
C PRO A 132 2.99 -2.24 -7.84
N PHE A 133 1.93 -2.98 -7.52
CA PHE A 133 2.04 -4.41 -7.20
C PHE A 133 2.51 -5.20 -8.41
N PHE A 134 1.87 -5.02 -9.57
CA PHE A 134 2.25 -5.70 -10.80
C PHE A 134 3.62 -5.28 -11.32
N ILE A 135 3.99 -4.00 -11.17
CA ILE A 135 5.35 -3.52 -11.48
C ILE A 135 6.38 -4.28 -10.66
N ASN A 136 6.21 -4.35 -9.34
CA ASN A 136 7.15 -5.04 -8.46
C ASN A 136 7.24 -6.54 -8.78
N GLU A 137 6.12 -7.20 -9.07
CA GLU A 137 6.12 -8.61 -9.44
C GLU A 137 6.80 -8.87 -10.79
N LEU A 138 6.57 -8.02 -11.80
CA LEU A 138 7.30 -8.10 -13.06
C LEU A 138 8.81 -7.94 -12.84
N LEU A 139 9.23 -6.91 -12.11
CA LEU A 139 10.65 -6.64 -11.88
C LEU A 139 11.33 -7.80 -11.14
N LYS A 140 10.67 -8.41 -10.15
CA LYS A 140 11.16 -9.63 -9.49
C LYS A 140 11.28 -10.79 -10.47
N GLN A 141 10.31 -11.00 -11.34
CA GLN A 141 10.35 -12.06 -12.35
C GLN A 141 11.51 -11.83 -13.33
N LEU A 142 11.64 -10.62 -13.88
CA LEU A 142 12.72 -10.27 -14.80
C LEU A 142 14.11 -10.45 -14.16
N SER A 143 14.24 -10.13 -12.88
CA SER A 143 15.49 -10.35 -12.14
C SER A 143 15.75 -11.84 -11.90
N LYS A 144 14.73 -12.63 -11.59
CA LYS A 144 14.85 -14.09 -11.39
C LYS A 144 15.24 -14.82 -12.69
N GLU A 145 14.72 -14.35 -13.82
CA GLU A 145 15.02 -14.90 -15.15
C GLU A 145 16.31 -14.32 -15.77
N GLU A 146 17.07 -13.52 -15.01
CA GLU A 146 18.30 -12.83 -15.45
C GLU A 146 18.11 -11.97 -16.71
N ILE A 147 16.87 -11.54 -16.98
CA ILE A 147 16.53 -10.62 -18.07
C ILE A 147 17.01 -9.20 -17.73
N ILE A 148 16.89 -8.83 -16.46
CA ILE A 148 17.57 -7.67 -15.88
C ILE A 148 18.68 -8.18 -14.95
N SER A 149 19.90 -7.68 -15.10
CA SER A 149 21.04 -8.13 -14.30
C SER A 149 22.07 -7.03 -14.10
N TYR A 150 22.81 -7.12 -12.99
CA TYR A 150 23.90 -6.22 -12.70
C TYR A 150 25.21 -6.78 -13.28
N GLN A 151 25.75 -6.12 -14.30
CA GLN A 151 27.08 -6.42 -14.82
C GLN A 151 28.11 -5.73 -13.94
N LYS A 152 28.95 -6.52 -13.27
CA LYS A 152 30.09 -6.01 -12.51
C LYS A 152 31.05 -5.30 -13.47
N GLY A 153 31.46 -4.10 -13.10
CA GLY A 153 32.44 -3.33 -13.86
C GLY A 153 33.85 -3.89 -13.69
N SER A 154 34.76 -3.39 -14.53
CA SER A 154 36.21 -3.63 -14.43
C SER A 154 36.80 -2.78 -13.30
N PRO A 155 38.07 -2.95 -12.86
CA PRO A 155 38.69 -2.07 -11.87
C PRO A 155 38.68 -0.56 -12.22
N THR A 156 38.38 -0.22 -13.47
CA THR A 156 38.29 1.15 -14.00
C THR A 156 36.87 1.60 -14.35
N ASP A 157 35.83 0.78 -14.12
CA ASP A 157 34.44 1.10 -14.46
C ASP A 157 33.49 0.68 -13.33
N SER A 158 32.51 1.54 -13.02
CA SER A 158 31.44 1.18 -12.10
C SER A 158 30.51 0.17 -12.77
N GLY A 159 30.17 -0.93 -12.11
CA GLY A 159 29.22 -1.89 -12.67
C GLY A 159 27.86 -1.25 -12.95
N ARG A 160 27.13 -1.80 -13.90
CA ARG A 160 25.88 -1.23 -14.42
C ARG A 160 24.79 -2.28 -14.53
N TRP A 161 23.55 -1.83 -14.35
CA TRP A 161 22.40 -2.64 -14.73
C TRP A 161 22.27 -2.71 -16.25
N VAL A 162 22.00 -3.91 -16.75
CA VAL A 162 21.68 -4.17 -18.15
C VAL A 162 20.38 -4.94 -18.23
N TRP A 163 19.70 -4.79 -19.36
CA TRP A 163 18.45 -5.48 -19.62
C TRP A 163 18.28 -5.78 -21.10
N ASN A 164 17.42 -6.74 -21.41
CA ASN A 164 17.10 -7.12 -22.78
C ASN A 164 15.64 -6.80 -23.10
N LEU A 165 15.40 -5.71 -23.85
CA LEU A 165 14.06 -5.23 -24.18
C LEU A 165 13.21 -6.27 -24.93
N GLU A 166 13.81 -7.04 -25.85
CA GLU A 166 13.12 -8.11 -26.58
C GLU A 166 12.61 -9.21 -25.62
N LYS A 167 13.45 -9.63 -24.67
CA LYS A 167 13.04 -10.61 -23.66
C LYS A 167 11.94 -10.05 -22.75
N ILE A 168 12.08 -8.82 -22.27
CA ILE A 168 11.06 -8.16 -21.41
C ILE A 168 9.71 -8.08 -22.13
N LYS A 169 9.71 -7.73 -23.42
CA LYS A 169 8.49 -7.66 -24.23
C LYS A 169 7.77 -9.01 -24.30
N ASN A 170 8.54 -10.09 -24.42
CA ASN A 170 8.04 -11.46 -24.51
C ASN A 170 7.74 -12.12 -23.15
N THR A 171 8.13 -11.51 -22.03
CA THR A 171 7.74 -11.97 -20.68
C THR A 171 6.25 -11.69 -20.46
N ASN A 172 5.46 -12.74 -20.27
CA ASN A 172 4.07 -12.59 -19.87
C ASN A 172 3.99 -12.34 -18.36
N ILE A 173 3.32 -11.25 -17.98
CA ILE A 173 2.72 -11.14 -16.66
C ILE A 173 1.38 -11.84 -16.76
N SER A 174 1.06 -12.63 -15.75
CA SER A 174 -0.30 -13.10 -15.54
C SER A 174 -1.22 -11.89 -15.33
N ASP A 175 -2.06 -11.57 -16.32
CA ASP A 175 -3.00 -10.42 -16.28
C ASP A 175 -3.98 -10.47 -15.09
N ASN A 176 -4.06 -11.62 -14.42
CA ASN A 176 -4.88 -11.85 -13.24
C ASN A 176 -4.03 -11.98 -11.96
N VAL A 177 -4.30 -11.14 -10.95
CA VAL A 177 -3.69 -11.24 -9.60
C VAL A 177 -3.91 -12.63 -9.00
N VAL A 178 -5.06 -13.24 -9.26
CA VAL A 178 -5.39 -14.58 -8.76
C VAL A 178 -4.45 -15.63 -9.35
N GLU A 179 -4.20 -15.59 -10.65
CA GLU A 179 -3.26 -16.53 -11.29
C GLU A 179 -1.81 -16.30 -10.83
N LEU A 180 -1.41 -15.06 -10.59
CA LEU A 180 -0.10 -14.73 -10.01
C LEU A 180 0.04 -15.29 -8.59
N LEU A 181 -0.98 -15.10 -7.75
CA LEU A 181 -1.03 -15.65 -6.39
C LEU A 181 -1.10 -17.18 -6.40
N VAL A 182 -1.86 -17.79 -7.29
CA VAL A 182 -1.93 -19.24 -7.48
C VAL A 182 -0.58 -19.78 -7.91
N ASN A 183 0.11 -19.15 -8.86
CA ASN A 183 1.45 -19.55 -9.27
C ASN A 183 2.47 -19.39 -8.13
N ARG A 184 2.36 -18.35 -7.32
CA ARG A 184 3.19 -18.18 -6.11
C ARG A 184 2.91 -19.29 -5.10
N ILE A 185 1.64 -19.58 -4.78
CA ILE A 185 1.26 -20.68 -3.88
C ILE A 185 1.77 -22.02 -4.41
N LYS A 186 1.58 -22.32 -5.70
CA LYS A 186 2.11 -23.54 -6.33
C LYS A 186 3.64 -23.61 -6.21
N ASN A 187 4.36 -22.53 -6.50
CA ASN A 187 5.81 -22.49 -6.36
C ASN A 187 6.25 -22.65 -4.89
N PHE A 188 5.52 -22.08 -3.93
CA PHE A 188 5.75 -22.29 -2.49
C PHE A 188 5.49 -23.75 -2.07
N LEU A 189 4.48 -24.40 -2.64
CA LEU A 189 4.16 -25.81 -2.36
C LEU A 189 5.12 -26.80 -3.03
N LEU A 190 5.83 -26.37 -4.08
CA LEU A 190 6.80 -27.18 -4.84
C LEU A 190 8.25 -27.05 -4.33
N GLU A 191 8.57 -26.05 -3.49
CA GLU A 191 9.84 -25.95 -2.76
C GLU A 191 9.66 -26.28 -1.26
N PRO A 192 9.68 -27.57 -0.85
CA PRO A 192 9.72 -27.93 0.56
C PRO A 192 11.15 -27.73 1.09
N LYS A 193 11.63 -26.49 1.23
CA LYS A 193 12.86 -26.20 1.98
C LYS A 193 12.68 -24.99 2.90
N ASN A 194 12.49 -25.32 4.17
CA ASN A 194 12.82 -24.54 5.37
C ASN A 194 11.93 -23.31 5.66
N LEU A 195 10.70 -23.59 6.06
CA LEU A 195 9.73 -22.69 6.71
C LEU A 195 10.16 -22.13 8.10
N LYS A 196 11.46 -22.05 8.41
CA LYS A 196 11.93 -21.61 9.75
C LYS A 196 12.80 -20.34 9.79
N THR A 197 13.01 -19.58 8.72
CA THR A 197 14.02 -18.48 8.78
C THR A 197 13.69 -17.18 8.05
N ARG A 198 12.42 -16.79 7.89
CA ARG A 198 12.06 -15.44 7.36
C ARG A 198 11.05 -14.66 8.22
N LEU A 199 11.08 -14.88 9.53
CA LEU A 199 10.60 -13.89 10.51
C LEU A 199 11.80 -13.10 11.02
N LEU A 200 12.36 -12.20 10.20
CA LEU A 200 13.44 -11.30 10.63
C LEU A 200 13.29 -9.93 9.95
N TYR A 201 12.89 -8.98 10.82
CA TYR A 201 13.27 -7.56 10.88
C TYR A 201 12.87 -6.64 9.73
N TRP A 202 11.79 -5.88 9.96
CA TRP A 202 11.75 -4.47 9.61
C TRP A 202 12.34 -3.68 10.78
N LYS A 203 13.43 -2.97 10.51
CA LYS A 203 13.86 -1.80 11.29
C LYS A 203 14.01 -0.66 10.31
#